data_AF-A0A357V4R8-F1
#
_entry.id   AF-A0A357V4R8-F1
#
_cell.length_a   1.000
_cell.length_b   1.000
_cell.length_c   1.000
_cell.angle_alpha   90.00
_cell.angle_beta   90.00
_cell.angle_gamma   90.00
#
_symmetry.space_group_name_H-M   'P 1'
#
loop_
_entity.id
_entity.type
_entity.pdbx_description
1 polymer ?
#
loop_
_entity_poly.entity_id
_entity_poly.type
_entity_poly.pdbx_seq_one_letter_code
_entity_poly.pdbx_strand_id
1 'polypeptide(L)'
;PRIRADNGDSAFFALGFVHAQDRFFQMELMRRAGAGRLAEMLGAPALDMDRYMRRLGIYRLAEAQAKAASPELKSRLKAYADGVNAWIDETAWPRTVEFLALRHTPEPWRPADSLVWGKLMALRLAGNWRTERLRLDMLARLSPEQVDFLWPPYPGDAPTAFPGVPGGGSGLAAFPALDWDPRSAGAPGTAS
;
A
#
# COMPACT_ATOMS: atom_id res chain seq x y z
N PRO A 1 -14.25 -19.33 -5.86
CA PRO A 1 -13.87 -20.49 -5.00
C PRO A 1 -14.61 -20.48 -3.65
N ARG A 2 -14.99 -21.66 -3.13
CA ARG A 2 -15.52 -21.85 -1.76
C ARG A 2 -14.58 -22.79 -0.99
N ILE A 3 -14.07 -22.34 0.15
CA ILE A 3 -13.10 -23.08 0.97
C ILE A 3 -13.81 -23.60 2.23
N ARG A 4 -13.61 -24.88 2.55
CA ARG A 4 -13.99 -25.50 3.82
C ARG A 4 -12.74 -26.09 4.44
N ALA A 5 -12.51 -25.85 5.73
CA ALA A 5 -11.34 -26.31 6.45
C ALA A 5 -11.68 -26.50 7.93
N ASP A 6 -10.93 -27.37 8.61
CA ASP A 6 -11.20 -27.76 10.00
C ASP A 6 -10.79 -26.68 11.02
N ASN A 7 -9.87 -25.79 10.64
CA ASN A 7 -9.40 -24.68 11.47
C ASN A 7 -8.98 -23.47 10.63
N GLY A 8 -8.71 -22.35 11.30
CA GLY A 8 -8.35 -21.09 10.65
C GLY A 8 -7.07 -21.17 9.82
N ASP A 9 -6.02 -21.81 10.34
CA ASP A 9 -4.72 -21.86 9.64
C ASP A 9 -4.82 -22.71 8.36
N SER A 10 -5.50 -23.85 8.41
CA SER A 10 -5.83 -24.65 7.22
C SER A 10 -6.65 -23.85 6.20
N ALA A 11 -7.58 -22.99 6.67
CA ALA A 11 -8.34 -22.11 5.78
C ALA A 11 -7.45 -21.06 5.09
N PHE A 12 -6.52 -20.44 5.82
CA PHE A 12 -5.58 -19.46 5.27
C PHE A 12 -4.59 -20.10 4.29
N PHE A 13 -4.10 -21.30 4.59
CA PHE A 13 -3.29 -22.08 3.66
C PHE A 13 -4.04 -22.33 2.34
N ALA A 14 -5.25 -22.88 2.41
CA ALA A 14 -6.06 -23.14 1.22
C ALA A 14 -6.37 -21.85 0.44
N LEU A 15 -6.59 -20.73 1.16
CA LEU A 15 -6.81 -19.42 0.54
C LEU A 15 -5.57 -18.94 -0.24
N GLY A 16 -4.38 -19.05 0.35
CA GLY A 16 -3.13 -18.71 -0.32
C GLY A 16 -2.88 -19.55 -1.57
N PHE A 17 -3.10 -20.85 -1.47
CA PHE A 17 -2.95 -21.80 -2.58
C PHE A 17 -3.89 -21.47 -3.75
N VAL A 18 -5.18 -21.26 -3.48
CA VAL A 18 -6.19 -20.93 -4.52
C VAL A 18 -5.94 -19.54 -5.12
N HIS A 19 -5.53 -18.55 -4.31
CA HIS A 19 -5.14 -17.25 -4.86
C HIS A 19 -3.95 -17.36 -5.81
N ALA A 20 -2.96 -18.18 -5.49
CA ALA A 20 -1.83 -18.42 -6.37
C ALA A 20 -2.30 -19.10 -7.68
N GLN A 21 -3.14 -20.13 -7.60
CA GLN A 21 -3.72 -20.77 -8.79
C GLN A 21 -4.37 -19.76 -9.75
N ASP A 22 -5.21 -18.87 -9.22
CA ASP A 22 -6.04 -18.00 -10.06
C ASP A 22 -5.36 -16.66 -10.43
N ARG A 23 -4.47 -16.14 -9.58
CA ARG A 23 -4.04 -14.72 -9.59
C ARG A 23 -2.56 -14.50 -9.34
N PHE A 24 -1.72 -15.53 -9.42
CA PHE A 24 -0.33 -15.37 -9.00
C PHE A 24 0.45 -14.27 -9.73
N PHE A 25 0.24 -14.07 -11.04
CA PHE A 25 0.90 -12.96 -11.75
C PHE A 25 0.53 -11.58 -11.16
N GLN A 26 -0.74 -11.37 -10.82
CA GLN A 26 -1.20 -10.16 -10.15
C GLN A 26 -0.55 -9.99 -8.77
N MET A 27 -0.45 -11.08 -8.00
CA MET A 27 0.20 -11.09 -6.70
C MET A 27 1.69 -10.75 -6.80
N GLU A 28 2.38 -11.33 -7.79
CA GLU A 28 3.80 -11.08 -8.09
C GLU A 28 4.06 -9.61 -8.39
N LEU A 29 3.25 -9.05 -9.30
CA LEU A 29 3.35 -7.65 -9.70
C LEU A 29 3.21 -6.71 -8.50
N MET A 30 2.28 -7.03 -7.59
CA MET A 30 1.94 -6.18 -6.46
C MET A 30 2.95 -6.28 -5.32
N ARG A 31 3.50 -7.47 -5.02
CA ARG A 31 4.62 -7.56 -4.07
C ARG A 31 5.84 -6.80 -4.56
N ARG A 32 6.14 -6.88 -5.88
CA ARG A 32 7.27 -6.17 -6.49
C ARG A 32 7.05 -4.67 -6.56
N ALA A 33 5.84 -4.22 -6.88
CA ALA A 33 5.51 -2.80 -6.82
C ALA A 33 5.74 -2.25 -5.40
N GLY A 34 5.24 -2.91 -4.36
CA GLY A 34 5.46 -2.46 -2.98
C GLY A 34 6.91 -2.60 -2.48
N ALA A 35 7.67 -3.55 -3.00
CA ALA A 35 9.11 -3.69 -2.77
C ALA A 35 9.97 -2.69 -3.56
N GLY A 36 9.38 -2.01 -4.54
CA GLY A 36 10.12 -1.24 -5.55
C GLY A 36 11.11 -2.13 -6.29
N ARG A 37 10.63 -3.24 -6.84
CA ARG A 37 11.37 -4.25 -7.63
C ARG A 37 10.63 -4.59 -8.93
N LEU A 38 9.79 -3.69 -9.41
CA LEU A 38 8.97 -3.88 -10.60
C LEU A 38 9.81 -3.81 -11.88
N ALA A 39 10.88 -3.01 -11.88
CA ALA A 39 11.81 -2.89 -12.99
C ALA A 39 12.60 -4.18 -13.25
N GLU A 40 12.68 -5.08 -12.28
CA GLU A 40 13.26 -6.42 -12.48
C GLU A 40 12.42 -7.27 -13.44
N MET A 41 11.12 -6.99 -13.58
CA MET A 41 10.22 -7.66 -14.52
C MET A 41 9.91 -6.81 -15.76
N LEU A 42 9.67 -5.52 -15.57
CA LEU A 42 9.17 -4.63 -16.63
C LEU A 42 10.25 -3.71 -17.24
N GLY A 43 11.48 -3.77 -16.72
CA GLY A 43 12.60 -2.99 -17.21
C GLY A 43 12.55 -1.50 -16.82
N ALA A 44 13.30 -0.70 -17.58
CA ALA A 44 13.55 0.73 -17.30
C ALA A 44 12.28 1.58 -17.05
N PRO A 45 11.13 1.37 -17.74
CA PRO A 45 9.93 2.16 -17.50
C PRO A 45 9.39 2.11 -16.06
N ALA A 46 9.74 1.08 -15.28
CA ALA A 46 9.27 0.94 -13.90
C ALA A 46 10.25 1.53 -12.85
N LEU A 47 11.42 2.04 -13.25
CA LEU A 47 12.45 2.50 -12.31
C LEU A 47 12.00 3.65 -11.41
N ASP A 48 11.21 4.59 -11.94
CA ASP A 48 10.76 5.73 -11.13
C ASP A 48 9.74 5.31 -10.08
N MET A 49 8.89 4.34 -10.41
CA MET A 49 8.00 3.71 -9.43
C MET A 49 8.79 2.99 -8.35
N ASP A 50 9.82 2.23 -8.73
CA ASP A 50 10.67 1.50 -7.78
C ASP A 50 11.38 2.45 -6.81
N ARG A 51 11.96 3.53 -7.34
CA ARG A 51 12.58 4.59 -6.53
C ARG A 51 11.59 5.26 -5.60
N TYR A 52 10.35 5.49 -6.06
CA TYR A 52 9.31 6.10 -5.24
C TYR A 52 8.89 5.17 -4.09
N MET A 53 8.61 3.90 -4.38
CA MET A 53 8.19 2.92 -3.37
C MET A 53 9.28 2.62 -2.35
N ARG A 54 10.55 2.59 -2.77
CA ARG A 54 11.71 2.48 -1.86
C ARG A 54 11.88 3.71 -0.98
N ARG A 55 11.66 4.93 -1.50
CA ARG A 55 11.69 6.17 -0.70
C ARG A 55 10.61 6.20 0.38
N LEU A 56 9.40 5.72 0.06
CA LEU A 56 8.34 5.55 1.06
C LEU A 56 8.63 4.41 2.06
N GLY A 57 9.50 3.47 1.70
CA GLY A 57 9.88 2.34 2.56
C GLY A 57 8.73 1.36 2.80
N ILE A 58 7.78 1.24 1.87
CA ILE A 58 6.55 0.43 2.01
C ILE A 58 6.86 -1.00 2.46
N TYR A 59 7.80 -1.66 1.79
CA TYR A 59 8.17 -3.03 2.11
C TYR A 59 8.86 -3.17 3.47
N ARG A 60 9.77 -2.25 3.82
CA ARG A 60 10.41 -2.21 5.14
C ARG A 60 9.37 -2.07 6.26
N LEU A 61 8.34 -1.25 6.04
CA LEU A 61 7.23 -1.12 6.98
C LEU A 61 6.38 -2.40 7.05
N ALA A 62 6.25 -3.15 5.95
CA ALA A 62 5.51 -4.42 5.93
C ALA A 62 6.26 -5.50 6.71
N GLU A 63 7.57 -5.58 6.54
CA GLU A 63 8.44 -6.47 7.33
C GLU A 63 8.39 -6.14 8.82
N ALA A 64 8.49 -4.86 9.18
CA ALA A 64 8.38 -4.41 10.57
C ALA A 64 7.01 -4.79 11.17
N GLN A 65 5.92 -4.59 10.42
CA GLN A 65 4.57 -4.96 10.85
C GLN A 65 4.40 -6.48 11.00
N ALA A 66 4.93 -7.28 10.07
CA ALA A 66 4.91 -8.74 10.19
C ALA A 66 5.66 -9.22 11.45
N LYS A 67 6.79 -8.58 11.77
CA LYS A 67 7.57 -8.88 12.99
C LYS A 67 6.84 -8.47 14.27
N ALA A 68 6.13 -7.34 14.26
CA ALA A 68 5.39 -6.82 15.40
C ALA A 68 3.98 -7.43 15.58
N ALA A 69 3.50 -8.21 14.61
CA ALA A 69 2.17 -8.81 14.64
C ALA A 69 1.95 -9.74 15.85
N SER A 70 0.69 -9.87 16.27
CA SER A 70 0.28 -10.84 17.30
C SER A 70 0.61 -12.28 16.89
N PRO A 71 0.78 -13.20 17.85
CA PRO A 71 1.05 -14.62 17.53
C PRO A 71 0.01 -15.23 16.58
N GLU A 72 -1.27 -14.91 16.80
CA GLU A 72 -2.37 -15.35 15.93
C GLU A 72 -2.22 -14.84 14.49
N LEU A 73 -1.94 -13.55 14.32
CA LEU A 73 -1.76 -12.97 12.98
C LEU A 73 -0.50 -13.53 12.29
N LYS A 74 0.58 -13.76 13.05
CA LYS A 74 1.80 -14.41 12.52
C LYS A 74 1.49 -15.82 12.00
N SER A 75 0.72 -16.62 12.76
CA SER A 75 0.32 -17.97 12.35
C SER A 75 -0.44 -17.93 11.02
N ARG A 76 -1.45 -17.05 10.93
CA ARG A 76 -2.28 -16.90 9.71
C ARG A 76 -1.50 -16.41 8.50
N LEU A 77 -0.63 -15.41 8.68
CA LEU A 77 0.21 -14.91 7.59
C LEU A 77 1.20 -15.98 7.11
N LYS A 78 1.74 -16.78 8.03
CA LYS A 78 2.60 -17.91 7.69
C LYS A 78 1.82 -18.98 6.93
N ALA A 79 0.66 -19.41 7.44
CA ALA A 79 -0.16 -20.42 6.78
C ALA A 79 -0.57 -20.00 5.36
N TYR A 80 -0.97 -18.73 5.18
CA TYR A 80 -1.24 -18.18 3.84
C TYR A 80 -0.01 -18.23 2.94
N ALA A 81 1.16 -17.80 3.43
CA ALA A 81 2.40 -17.81 2.66
C ALA A 81 2.82 -19.24 2.29
N ASP A 82 2.69 -20.19 3.21
CA ASP A 82 2.96 -21.61 2.98
C ASP A 82 2.04 -22.17 1.87
N GLY A 83 0.77 -21.77 1.85
CA GLY A 83 -0.16 -22.16 0.78
C GLY A 83 0.21 -21.61 -0.59
N VAL A 84 0.65 -20.35 -0.66
CA VAL A 84 1.19 -19.77 -1.90
C VAL A 84 2.45 -20.53 -2.34
N ASN A 85 3.35 -20.83 -1.41
CA ASN A 85 4.61 -21.52 -1.70
C ASN A 85 4.39 -22.96 -2.14
N ALA A 86 3.43 -23.68 -1.56
CA ALA A 86 3.05 -25.01 -2.01
C ALA A 86 2.67 -25.01 -3.50
N TRP A 87 1.91 -24.01 -3.95
CA TRP A 87 1.58 -23.89 -5.37
C TRP A 87 2.79 -23.50 -6.25
N ILE A 88 3.70 -22.67 -5.74
CA ILE A 88 4.95 -22.31 -6.43
C ILE A 88 5.82 -23.56 -6.65
N ASP A 89 5.95 -24.40 -5.61
CA ASP A 89 6.85 -25.55 -5.55
C ASP A 89 6.33 -26.77 -6.34
N GLU A 90 5.01 -26.91 -6.52
CA GLU A 90 4.38 -28.01 -7.26
C GLU A 90 4.76 -28.07 -8.76
N THR A 91 5.65 -27.19 -9.27
CA THR A 91 5.78 -27.00 -10.72
C THR A 91 7.09 -26.43 -11.23
N ALA A 92 7.43 -26.85 -12.44
CA ALA A 92 8.37 -26.14 -13.29
C ALA A 92 7.78 -24.81 -13.79
N TRP A 93 8.61 -23.78 -13.78
CA TRP A 93 8.31 -22.44 -14.32
C TRP A 93 8.89 -22.28 -15.72
N PRO A 94 8.28 -21.46 -16.60
CA PRO A 94 7.13 -20.55 -16.38
C PRO A 94 5.73 -21.15 -16.66
N ARG A 95 4.69 -20.69 -15.93
CA ARG A 95 3.31 -21.25 -15.96
C ARG A 95 2.26 -20.47 -16.78
N THR A 96 2.35 -19.15 -16.83
CA THR A 96 1.36 -18.31 -17.54
C THR A 96 2.03 -17.54 -18.66
N VAL A 97 1.24 -17.03 -19.60
CA VAL A 97 1.75 -16.27 -20.75
C VAL A 97 2.58 -15.07 -20.31
N GLU A 98 2.23 -14.44 -19.19
CA GLU A 98 2.95 -13.30 -18.64
C GLU A 98 4.34 -13.69 -18.14
N PHE A 99 4.48 -14.78 -17.38
CA PHE A 99 5.80 -15.26 -16.92
C PHE A 99 6.67 -15.77 -18.07
N LEU A 100 6.07 -16.40 -19.09
CA LEU A 100 6.74 -16.79 -20.34
C LEU A 100 7.29 -15.57 -21.08
N ALA A 101 6.44 -14.56 -21.29
CA ALA A 101 6.81 -13.34 -22.02
C ALA A 101 7.91 -12.55 -21.29
N LEU A 102 7.84 -12.47 -19.96
CA LEU A 102 8.79 -11.72 -19.15
C LEU A 102 10.04 -12.53 -18.74
N ARG A 103 10.09 -13.83 -19.07
CA ARG A 103 11.16 -14.76 -18.65
C ARG A 103 11.45 -14.68 -17.15
N HIS A 104 10.38 -14.56 -16.37
CA HIS A 104 10.48 -14.33 -14.93
C HIS A 104 10.17 -15.61 -14.15
N THR A 105 10.97 -15.89 -13.13
CA THR A 105 10.74 -16.98 -12.19
C THR A 105 10.45 -16.39 -10.82
N PRO A 106 9.32 -16.77 -10.18
CA PRO A 106 8.96 -16.18 -8.90
C PRO A 106 9.84 -16.65 -7.75
N GLU A 107 9.98 -15.77 -6.76
CA GLU A 107 10.59 -16.07 -5.46
C GLU A 107 9.55 -16.64 -4.48
N PRO A 108 9.96 -17.35 -3.42
CA PRO A 108 9.05 -17.74 -2.35
C PRO A 108 8.31 -16.54 -1.74
N TRP A 109 7.02 -16.72 -1.48
CA TRP A 109 6.17 -15.78 -0.79
C TRP A 109 6.49 -15.73 0.70
N ARG A 110 6.61 -14.52 1.24
CA ARG A 110 6.88 -14.24 2.65
C ARG A 110 5.66 -13.62 3.33
N PRO A 111 5.47 -13.78 4.65
CA PRO A 111 4.41 -13.11 5.40
C PRO A 111 4.30 -11.59 5.16
N ALA A 112 5.44 -10.91 4.95
CA ALA A 112 5.48 -9.48 4.65
C ALA A 112 4.84 -9.14 3.30
N ASP A 113 4.95 -10.02 2.28
CA ASP A 113 4.36 -9.80 0.95
C ASP A 113 2.83 -9.66 1.03
N SER A 114 2.19 -10.39 1.95
CA SER A 114 0.74 -10.27 2.19
C SER A 114 0.36 -8.90 2.80
N LEU A 115 1.20 -8.35 3.67
CA LEU A 115 0.95 -7.06 4.32
C LEU A 115 1.25 -5.85 3.42
N VAL A 116 2.08 -6.04 2.39
CA VAL A 116 2.36 -5.01 1.39
C VAL A 116 1.08 -4.53 0.72
N TRP A 117 0.13 -5.44 0.45
CA TRP A 117 -1.14 -5.10 -0.20
C TRP A 117 -1.92 -4.03 0.56
N GLY A 118 -2.08 -4.22 1.88
CA GLY A 118 -2.76 -3.25 2.73
C GLY A 118 -2.09 -1.87 2.71
N LYS A 119 -0.75 -1.83 2.63
CA LYS A 119 0.00 -0.57 2.55
C LYS A 119 -0.13 0.12 1.20
N LEU A 120 -0.14 -0.65 0.10
CA LEU A 120 -0.41 -0.11 -1.23
C LEU A 120 -1.83 0.46 -1.31
N MET A 121 -2.82 -0.21 -0.71
CA MET A 121 -4.18 0.31 -0.61
C MET A 121 -4.23 1.61 0.21
N ALA A 122 -3.58 1.65 1.37
CA ALA A 122 -3.50 2.85 2.20
C ALA A 122 -2.86 4.03 1.44
N LEU A 123 -1.75 3.78 0.74
CA LEU A 123 -1.09 4.80 -0.10
C LEU A 123 -2.00 5.32 -1.21
N ARG A 124 -2.76 4.43 -1.86
CA ARG A 124 -3.72 4.80 -2.91
C ARG A 124 -4.86 5.67 -2.37
N LEU A 125 -5.31 5.41 -1.14
CA LEU A 125 -6.40 6.13 -0.49
C LEU A 125 -5.95 7.47 0.13
N ALA A 126 -4.67 7.62 0.47
CA ALA A 126 -4.10 8.85 1.06
C ALA A 126 -3.92 10.02 0.05
N GLY A 127 -4.58 9.98 -1.11
CA GLY A 127 -4.28 10.80 -2.31
C GLY A 127 -4.29 12.33 -2.14
N ASN A 128 -4.77 12.87 -1.01
CA ASN A 128 -4.82 14.30 -0.73
C ASN A 128 -3.45 15.00 -0.87
N TRP A 129 -2.35 14.31 -0.53
CA TRP A 129 -1.01 14.93 -0.57
C TRP A 129 -0.61 15.43 -1.96
N ARG A 130 -1.11 14.80 -3.04
CA ARG A 130 -0.84 15.23 -4.42
C ARG A 130 -1.53 16.54 -4.73
N THR A 131 -2.78 16.66 -4.32
CA THR A 131 -3.58 17.87 -4.45
C THR A 131 -2.95 19.00 -3.64
N GLU A 132 -2.53 18.73 -2.41
CA GLU A 132 -1.92 19.75 -1.57
C GLU A 132 -0.55 20.21 -2.10
N ARG A 133 0.25 19.29 -2.65
CA ARG A 133 1.48 19.66 -3.34
C ARG A 133 1.22 20.58 -4.54
N LEU A 134 0.23 20.26 -5.37
CA LEU A 134 -0.12 21.11 -6.51
C LEU A 134 -0.62 22.49 -6.05
N ARG A 135 -1.43 22.54 -4.99
CA ARG A 135 -1.89 23.80 -4.38
C ARG A 135 -0.70 24.64 -3.91
N LEU A 136 0.29 24.03 -3.24
CA LEU A 136 1.53 24.71 -2.84
C LEU A 136 2.33 25.23 -4.05
N ASP A 137 2.47 24.42 -5.10
CA ASP A 137 3.17 24.83 -6.34
C ASP A 137 2.46 26.01 -7.04
N MET A 138 1.12 26.09 -6.95
CA MET A 138 0.33 27.21 -7.47
C MET A 138 0.51 28.49 -6.65
N LEU A 139 0.54 28.40 -5.32
CA LEU A 139 0.75 29.55 -4.42
C LEU A 139 2.12 30.22 -4.61
N ALA A 140 3.08 29.54 -5.25
CA ALA A 140 4.36 30.15 -5.64
C ALA A 140 4.24 31.10 -6.86
N ARG A 141 3.11 31.08 -7.59
CA ARG A 141 2.90 31.83 -8.85
C ARG A 141 1.60 32.63 -8.90
N LEU A 142 0.63 32.29 -8.05
CA LEU A 142 -0.72 32.85 -8.01
C LEU A 142 -0.99 33.40 -6.60
N SER A 143 -1.87 34.40 -6.51
CA SER A 143 -2.36 34.85 -5.21
C SER A 143 -3.28 33.80 -4.57
N PRO A 144 -3.46 33.81 -3.24
CA PRO A 144 -4.40 32.92 -2.57
C PRO A 144 -5.81 32.97 -3.18
N GLU A 145 -6.29 34.16 -3.55
CA GLU A 145 -7.62 34.34 -4.15
C GLU A 145 -7.73 33.68 -5.53
N GLN A 146 -6.66 33.72 -6.33
CA GLN A 146 -6.62 33.03 -7.62
C GLN A 146 -6.58 31.51 -7.46
N VAL A 147 -5.88 31.00 -6.44
CA VAL A 147 -5.86 29.57 -6.11
C VAL A 147 -7.22 29.11 -5.60
N ASP A 148 -7.86 29.88 -4.71
CA ASP A 148 -9.21 29.59 -4.21
C ASP A 148 -10.26 29.65 -5.32
N PHE A 149 -10.10 30.52 -6.32
CA PHE A 149 -10.96 30.53 -7.50
C PHE A 149 -10.84 29.23 -8.31
N LEU A 150 -9.63 28.69 -8.48
CA LEU A 150 -9.41 27.42 -9.18
C LEU A 150 -9.75 26.20 -8.33
N TRP A 151 -9.66 26.32 -7.01
CA TRP A 151 -9.80 25.24 -6.04
C TRP A 151 -10.66 25.66 -4.85
N PRO A 152 -11.95 25.96 -5.07
CA PRO A 152 -12.80 26.53 -4.06
C PRO A 152 -12.89 25.62 -2.83
N PRO A 153 -12.92 26.19 -1.62
CA PRO A 153 -13.15 25.41 -0.41
C PRO A 153 -14.51 24.72 -0.48
N TYR A 154 -14.65 23.62 0.24
CA TYR A 154 -15.94 22.97 0.36
C TYR A 154 -16.95 23.97 0.96
N PRO A 155 -18.17 24.15 0.42
CA PRO A 155 -19.10 25.14 0.95
C PRO A 155 -19.48 24.83 2.41
N GLY A 156 -19.57 25.85 3.26
CA GLY A 156 -19.84 25.69 4.69
C GLY A 156 -21.23 25.12 5.01
N ASP A 157 -22.18 25.40 4.14
CA ASP A 157 -23.58 24.99 4.17
C ASP A 157 -23.85 23.70 3.38
N ALA A 158 -22.83 23.13 2.71
CA ALA A 158 -23.00 21.91 1.95
C ALA A 158 -23.10 20.66 2.85
N PRO A 159 -23.81 19.60 2.41
CA PRO A 159 -24.03 18.40 3.21
C PRO A 159 -22.72 17.69 3.55
N THR A 160 -22.47 17.44 4.83
CA THR A 160 -21.35 16.61 5.28
C THR A 160 -21.81 15.18 5.56
N ALA A 161 -20.86 14.24 5.56
CA ALA A 161 -21.15 12.82 5.84
C ALA A 161 -21.62 12.58 7.29
N PHE A 162 -21.29 13.50 8.21
CA PHE A 162 -21.64 13.42 9.61
C PHE A 162 -22.52 14.61 10.00
N PRO A 163 -23.75 14.37 10.48
CA PRO A 163 -24.61 15.44 10.97
C PRO A 163 -23.90 16.31 12.02
N GLY A 164 -23.99 17.63 11.88
CA GLY A 164 -23.42 18.60 12.82
C GLY A 164 -21.94 18.96 12.59
N VAL A 165 -21.28 18.39 11.57
CA VAL A 165 -19.95 18.84 11.13
C VAL A 165 -20.14 19.92 10.06
N PRO A 166 -19.69 21.18 10.27
CA PRO A 166 -19.77 22.22 9.26
C PRO A 166 -18.96 21.85 8.02
N GLY A 167 -19.42 22.23 6.84
CA GLY A 167 -18.61 22.18 5.62
C GLY A 167 -17.46 23.21 5.68
N GLY A 168 -16.49 23.09 4.77
CA GLY A 168 -15.49 24.13 4.52
C GLY A 168 -14.33 24.27 5.49
N GLY A 169 -14.28 23.45 6.54
CA GLY A 169 -13.07 23.28 7.35
C GLY A 169 -12.09 22.29 6.73
N SER A 170 -10.80 22.46 7.00
CA SER A 170 -9.88 21.32 7.01
C SER A 170 -10.53 20.24 7.88
N GLY A 171 -10.87 19.09 7.29
CA GLY A 171 -11.48 18.00 8.05
C GLY A 171 -10.65 17.60 9.30
N LEU A 172 -9.35 17.94 9.32
CA LEU A 172 -8.45 17.74 10.46
C LEU A 172 -8.75 18.69 11.63
N ALA A 173 -9.26 19.89 11.39
CA ALA A 173 -9.65 20.82 12.47
C ALA A 173 -10.84 20.28 13.28
N ALA A 174 -11.66 19.41 12.67
CA ALA A 174 -12.73 18.68 13.35
C ALA A 174 -12.23 17.47 14.17
N PHE A 175 -10.95 17.08 14.00
CA PHE A 175 -10.33 15.98 14.73
C PHE A 175 -9.02 16.45 15.39
N PRO A 176 -9.08 17.11 16.56
CA PRO A 176 -7.90 17.66 17.24
C PRO A 176 -6.77 16.64 17.49
N ALA A 177 -7.10 15.35 17.59
CA ALA A 177 -6.13 14.26 17.72
C ALA A 177 -5.30 13.98 16.45
N LEU A 178 -5.73 14.52 15.31
CA LEU A 178 -5.06 14.44 13.99
C LEU A 178 -4.53 15.81 13.55
N ASP A 179 -4.57 16.82 14.42
CA ASP A 179 -3.95 18.13 14.20
C ASP A 179 -2.43 17.99 14.29
N TRP A 180 -1.86 17.52 13.19
CA TRP A 180 -0.43 17.29 13.03
C TRP A 180 0.22 18.54 12.44
N ASP A 181 1.07 19.24 13.23
CA ASP A 181 1.89 20.34 12.71
C ASP A 181 3.18 19.78 12.09
N PRO A 182 3.37 19.88 10.75
CA PRO A 182 4.60 19.44 10.08
C PRO A 182 5.88 20.09 10.62
N ARG A 183 5.78 21.24 11.29
CA ARG A 183 6.93 21.98 11.87
C ARG A 183 7.33 21.49 13.26
N SER A 184 6.49 20.67 13.90
CA SER A 184 6.75 20.11 15.23
C SER A 184 7.61 18.84 15.19
N ALA A 185 7.80 18.23 14.01
CA ALA A 185 8.72 17.12 13.81
C ALA A 185 10.17 17.65 13.80
N GLY A 186 10.79 17.63 14.98
CA GLY A 186 12.08 18.25 15.26
C GLY A 186 13.20 17.92 14.26
N ALA A 187 14.06 18.92 14.03
CA ALA A 187 15.44 18.72 13.62
C ALA A 187 16.10 17.63 14.50
N PRO A 188 17.03 16.82 13.95
CA PRO A 188 17.72 15.80 14.73
C PRO A 188 18.45 16.46 15.91
N GLY A 189 17.90 16.27 17.12
CA GLY A 189 18.49 16.79 18.35
C GLY A 189 19.87 16.18 18.57
N THR A 190 20.86 17.05 18.74
CA THR A 190 22.19 16.74 19.24
C THR A 190 22.05 16.06 20.61
N ALA A 191 22.57 14.84 20.71
CA ALA A 191 22.73 14.16 21.99
C ALA A 191 23.66 14.97 22.92
N SER A 192 23.25 15.13 24.17
CA SER A 192 24.11 15.41 25.32
C SER A 192 23.75 14.41 26.41
#